data_AF-A0A7V9F1U7-F1
#
_entry.id   AF-A0A7V9F1U7-F1
#
_cell.length_a   1.000
_cell.length_b   1.000
_cell.length_c   1.000
_cell.angle_alpha   90.00
_cell.angle_beta   90.00
_cell.angle_gamma   90.00
#
_symmetry.space_group_name_H-M   'P 1'
#
loop_
_entity.id
_entity.type
_entity.pdbx_description
1 polymer ?
#
loop_
_entity_poly.entity_id
_entity_poly.type
_entity_poly.pdbx_seq_one_letter_code
_entity_poly.pdbx_strand_id
1 'polypeptide(L)'
;MMELIHDVAPGASQAFHTALGGQASFAQGIIDLAVAGAKVINDDFIYFAEPFYQDGIVAQAVNIVKGIGVSYFSSAGNENRQAYESPFRPSGVFIDIGSGPSEAHDFDAGAGVDTCQQITIPVGRTLDEIFQWDQPFFSVSGPPGSASDMDIILTNGACNTNLADGATNNVGGDPVEVVLDFTNAGPGTTFGIIILHFAGPNPGLMKTVNVGSGSITIDQFDTNTGASWGHSAALGGLGVGAARYQDTPAFGVNPPLIE
;
A
#
# COMPACT_ATOMS: atom_id res chain seq x y z
N MET A 1 -20.23 8.63 1.28
CA MET A 1 -19.76 9.98 1.68
C MET A 1 -20.80 11.11 1.60
N MET A 2 -21.53 11.35 0.51
CA MET A 2 -22.41 12.55 0.43
C MET A 2 -23.52 12.62 1.49
N GLU A 3 -24.11 11.49 1.88
CA GLU A 3 -25.10 11.44 2.97
C GLU A 3 -24.49 11.91 4.30
N LEU A 4 -23.26 11.48 4.63
CA LEU A 4 -22.54 11.91 5.82
C LEU A 4 -22.23 13.42 5.79
N ILE A 5 -21.89 13.96 4.63
CA ILE A 5 -21.67 15.41 4.45
C ILE A 5 -22.99 16.16 4.70
N HIS A 6 -24.12 15.65 4.23
CA HIS A 6 -25.43 16.25 4.49
C HIS A 6 -25.80 16.25 5.97
N ASP A 7 -25.51 15.17 6.69
CA ASP A 7 -25.79 15.07 8.13
C ASP A 7 -24.93 16.03 8.95
N VAL A 8 -23.63 16.13 8.63
CA VAL A 8 -22.68 17.00 9.36
C VAL A 8 -22.83 18.47 8.97
N ALA A 9 -23.06 18.76 7.70
CA ALA A 9 -23.11 20.11 7.14
C ALA A 9 -24.28 20.26 6.14
N PRO A 10 -25.54 20.24 6.61
CA PRO A 10 -26.73 20.20 5.74
C PRO A 10 -26.89 21.41 4.83
N GLY A 11 -26.28 22.55 5.19
CA GLY A 11 -26.28 23.77 4.37
C GLY A 11 -25.16 23.86 3.32
N ALA A 12 -24.23 22.89 3.28
CA ALA A 12 -23.16 22.88 2.30
C ALA A 12 -23.68 22.51 0.91
N SER A 13 -23.26 23.25 -0.12
CA SER A 13 -23.45 22.81 -1.51
C SER A 13 -22.61 21.56 -1.77
N GLN A 14 -23.18 20.61 -2.49
CA GLN A 14 -22.54 19.31 -2.77
C GLN A 14 -22.15 19.23 -4.24
N ALA A 15 -20.96 18.69 -4.50
CA ALA A 15 -20.48 18.33 -5.82
C ALA A 15 -19.87 16.92 -5.73
N PHE A 16 -19.99 16.15 -6.81
CA PHE A 16 -19.49 14.78 -6.88
C PHE A 16 -18.67 14.60 -8.14
N HIS A 17 -17.54 13.90 -7.99
CA HIS A 17 -16.77 13.34 -9.08
C HIS A 17 -16.39 11.90 -8.69
N THR A 18 -16.42 10.98 -9.64
CA THR A 18 -16.00 9.61 -9.38
C THR A 18 -14.47 9.53 -9.30
N ALA A 19 -13.93 8.75 -8.35
CA ALA A 19 -12.51 8.39 -8.35
C ALA A 19 -12.20 7.30 -9.39
N LEU A 20 -13.23 6.60 -9.90
CA LEU A 20 -13.07 5.53 -10.88
C LEU A 20 -12.64 6.09 -12.26
N GLY A 21 -11.98 5.24 -13.05
CA GLY A 21 -11.43 5.62 -14.36
C GLY A 21 -9.89 5.74 -14.39
N GLY A 22 -9.22 5.41 -13.27
CA GLY A 22 -7.77 5.40 -13.13
C GLY A 22 -7.23 6.63 -12.44
N GLN A 23 -5.97 6.55 -11.98
CA GLN A 23 -5.31 7.62 -11.22
C GLN A 23 -5.36 8.99 -11.92
N ALA A 24 -5.26 9.04 -13.26
CA ALA A 24 -5.34 10.28 -14.02
C ALA A 24 -6.74 10.92 -13.97
N SER A 25 -7.80 10.11 -14.09
CA SER A 25 -9.18 10.55 -13.95
C SER A 25 -9.46 11.07 -12.54
N PHE A 26 -8.94 10.36 -11.53
CA PHE A 26 -9.08 10.77 -10.14
C PHE A 26 -8.37 12.11 -9.88
N ALA A 27 -7.09 12.22 -10.27
CA ALA A 27 -6.32 13.46 -10.13
C ALA A 27 -7.00 14.65 -10.82
N GLN A 28 -7.52 14.47 -12.03
CA GLN A 28 -8.26 15.52 -12.74
C GLN A 28 -9.58 15.86 -12.02
N GLY A 29 -10.31 14.86 -11.52
CA GLY A 29 -11.54 15.05 -10.77
C GLY A 29 -11.36 15.90 -9.50
N ILE A 30 -10.25 15.73 -8.79
CA ILE A 30 -9.88 16.56 -7.63
C ILE A 30 -9.76 18.03 -8.05
N ILE A 31 -9.07 18.29 -9.16
CA ILE A 31 -8.90 19.65 -9.71
C ILE A 31 -10.24 20.21 -10.18
N ASP A 32 -11.05 19.42 -10.88
CA ASP A 32 -12.35 19.84 -11.42
C ASP A 32 -13.33 20.22 -10.31
N LEU A 33 -13.35 19.47 -9.20
CA LEU A 33 -14.14 19.83 -8.01
C LEU A 33 -13.71 21.17 -7.43
N ALA A 34 -12.40 21.41 -7.31
CA ALA A 34 -11.86 22.68 -6.83
C ALA A 34 -12.24 23.85 -7.76
N VAL A 35 -12.13 23.66 -9.08
CA VAL A 35 -12.53 24.65 -10.10
C VAL A 35 -14.03 24.92 -10.07
N ALA A 36 -14.85 23.90 -9.81
CA ALA A 36 -16.30 24.02 -9.62
C ALA A 36 -16.67 24.76 -8.32
N GLY A 37 -15.69 25.11 -7.49
CA GLY A 37 -15.86 25.95 -6.31
C GLY A 37 -15.84 25.20 -4.98
N ALA A 38 -15.53 23.90 -4.98
CA ALA A 38 -15.36 23.14 -3.74
C ALA A 38 -14.32 23.83 -2.83
N LYS A 39 -14.65 23.91 -1.53
CA LYS A 39 -13.75 24.45 -0.48
C LYS A 39 -13.19 23.35 0.41
N VAL A 40 -13.89 22.21 0.43
CA VAL A 40 -13.50 20.98 1.10
C VAL A 40 -13.77 19.84 0.13
N ILE A 41 -12.78 18.98 -0.08
CA ILE A 41 -12.90 17.75 -0.85
C ILE A 41 -12.59 16.59 0.11
N ASN A 42 -13.38 15.53 0.00
CA ASN A 42 -13.18 14.31 0.77
C ASN A 42 -13.33 13.09 -0.15
N ASP A 43 -12.43 12.13 -0.04
CA ASP A 43 -12.59 10.78 -0.57
C ASP A 43 -12.41 9.70 0.52
N ASP A 44 -12.76 8.48 0.16
CA ASP A 44 -12.57 7.24 0.91
C ASP A 44 -12.02 6.13 0.00
N PHE A 45 -11.11 6.50 -0.92
CA PHE A 45 -10.68 5.62 -2.02
C PHE A 45 -9.18 5.73 -2.27
N ILE A 46 -8.50 4.60 -2.49
CA ILE A 46 -7.08 4.56 -2.87
C ILE A 46 -6.85 3.67 -4.08
N TYR A 47 -5.89 4.07 -4.93
CA TYR A 47 -5.31 3.17 -5.92
C TYR A 47 -4.09 2.47 -5.34
N PHE A 48 -4.07 1.13 -5.37
CA PHE A 48 -2.97 0.36 -4.80
C PHE A 48 -1.60 0.67 -5.43
N ALA A 49 -1.59 0.99 -6.73
CA ALA A 49 -0.39 1.42 -7.46
C ALA A 49 -0.11 2.93 -7.34
N GLU A 50 -0.57 3.61 -6.29
CA GLU A 50 -0.03 4.92 -5.92
C GLU A 50 1.35 4.74 -5.28
N PRO A 51 2.34 5.59 -5.60
CA PRO A 51 3.70 5.38 -5.11
C PRO A 51 3.83 5.55 -3.59
N PHE A 52 4.66 4.70 -2.97
CA PHE A 52 4.98 4.79 -1.53
C PHE A 52 6.08 5.83 -1.25
N TYR A 53 7.06 5.92 -2.15
CA TYR A 53 8.29 6.69 -1.95
C TYR A 53 8.35 8.02 -2.71
N GLN A 54 7.27 8.40 -3.40
CA GLN A 54 7.15 9.69 -4.07
C GLN A 54 5.69 10.12 -4.21
N ASP A 55 5.46 11.40 -4.45
CA ASP A 55 4.12 11.88 -4.78
C ASP A 55 3.69 11.42 -6.18
N GLY A 56 2.74 10.50 -6.23
CA GLY A 56 2.01 10.17 -7.46
C GLY A 56 1.12 11.30 -7.95
N ILE A 57 0.54 11.16 -9.15
CA ILE A 57 -0.27 12.22 -9.76
C ILE A 57 -1.50 12.62 -8.94
N VAL A 58 -2.07 11.70 -8.17
CA VAL A 58 -3.21 11.98 -7.27
C VAL A 58 -2.73 12.84 -6.08
N ALA A 59 -1.61 12.47 -5.45
CA ALA A 59 -1.00 13.27 -4.39
C ALA A 59 -0.61 14.68 -4.87
N GLN A 60 -0.10 14.78 -6.10
CA GLN A 60 0.18 16.07 -6.74
C GLN A 60 -1.09 16.92 -6.94
N ALA A 61 -2.20 16.32 -7.36
CA ALA A 61 -3.49 17.02 -7.47
C ALA A 61 -3.99 17.53 -6.10
N VAL A 62 -3.84 16.73 -5.05
CA VAL A 62 -4.12 17.15 -3.66
C VAL A 62 -3.28 18.38 -3.28
N ASN A 63 -1.98 18.36 -3.56
CA ASN A 63 -1.09 19.49 -3.31
C ASN A 63 -1.48 20.74 -4.12
N ILE A 64 -1.93 20.57 -5.37
CA ILE A 64 -2.41 21.67 -6.22
C ILE A 64 -3.64 22.35 -5.60
N VAL A 65 -4.67 21.58 -5.22
CA VAL A 65 -5.90 22.16 -4.67
C VAL A 65 -5.66 22.79 -3.30
N LYS A 66 -4.75 22.24 -2.50
CA LYS A 66 -4.26 22.88 -1.29
C LYS A 66 -3.65 24.25 -1.56
N GLY A 67 -2.81 24.37 -2.60
CA GLY A 67 -2.17 25.62 -3.01
C GLY A 67 -3.14 26.75 -3.36
N ILE A 68 -4.38 26.41 -3.74
CA ILE A 68 -5.45 27.37 -4.03
C ILE A 68 -6.50 27.48 -2.92
N GLY A 69 -6.21 26.94 -1.73
CA GLY A 69 -7.01 27.12 -0.52
C GLY A 69 -8.15 26.13 -0.33
N VAL A 70 -8.13 24.99 -1.02
CA VAL A 70 -9.08 23.89 -0.80
C VAL A 70 -8.51 22.92 0.23
N SER A 71 -9.29 22.55 1.23
CA SER A 71 -8.91 21.47 2.16
C SER A 71 -9.24 20.12 1.56
N TYR A 72 -8.31 19.16 1.65
CA TYR A 72 -8.48 17.82 1.10
C TYR A 72 -8.32 16.79 2.21
N PHE A 73 -9.28 15.88 2.33
CA PHE A 73 -9.30 14.79 3.30
C PHE A 73 -9.42 13.46 2.56
N SER A 74 -8.63 12.47 2.95
CA SER A 74 -8.73 11.10 2.43
C SER A 74 -8.66 10.12 3.58
N SER A 75 -9.25 8.93 3.43
CA SER A 75 -9.06 7.85 4.38
C SER A 75 -7.58 7.47 4.44
N ALA A 76 -7.06 7.27 5.66
CA ALA A 76 -5.67 6.82 5.86
C ALA A 76 -5.45 5.34 5.48
N GLY A 77 -6.54 4.61 5.21
CA GLY A 77 -6.55 3.16 5.06
C GLY A 77 -6.97 2.43 6.34
N ASN A 78 -7.28 1.15 6.22
CA ASN A 78 -7.70 0.26 7.31
C ASN A 78 -6.66 -0.86 7.57
N GLU A 79 -5.46 -0.68 7.04
CA GLU A 79 -4.38 -1.66 7.08
C GLU A 79 -3.58 -1.55 8.39
N ASN A 80 -3.82 -0.51 9.22
CA ASN A 80 -3.14 -0.27 10.49
C ASN A 80 -1.59 -0.34 10.36
N ARG A 81 -1.00 -1.47 10.76
CA ARG A 81 0.44 -1.79 10.64
C ARG A 81 0.69 -3.09 9.88
N GLN A 82 -0.22 -3.47 8.97
CA GLN A 82 -0.06 -4.62 8.09
C GLN A 82 0.93 -4.29 6.96
N ALA A 83 2.16 -3.98 7.35
CA ALA A 83 3.21 -3.53 6.46
C ALA A 83 4.59 -3.95 6.97
N TYR A 84 5.50 -4.21 6.04
CA TYR A 84 6.91 -4.43 6.30
C TYR A 84 7.71 -3.38 5.53
N GLU A 85 8.75 -2.77 6.13
CA GLU A 85 9.61 -1.82 5.43
C GLU A 85 11.08 -1.95 5.85
N SER A 86 11.97 -2.10 4.88
CA SER A 86 13.41 -2.13 5.16
C SER A 86 14.24 -1.90 3.89
N PRO A 87 15.56 -1.65 3.99
CA PRO A 87 16.46 -1.78 2.85
C PRO A 87 16.55 -3.22 2.36
N PHE A 88 16.81 -3.44 1.07
CA PHE A 88 17.17 -4.77 0.60
C PHE A 88 18.50 -5.20 1.24
N ARG A 89 18.44 -6.31 1.97
CA ARG A 89 19.59 -7.00 2.54
C ARG A 89 19.88 -8.24 1.70
N PRO A 90 21.01 -8.28 0.96
CA PRO A 90 21.43 -9.45 0.19
C PRO A 90 21.73 -10.60 1.15
N SER A 91 21.02 -11.72 1.01
CA SER A 91 21.21 -12.90 1.88
C SER A 91 22.38 -13.80 1.46
N GLY A 92 22.86 -13.65 0.23
CA GLY A 92 23.73 -14.64 -0.43
C GLY A 92 23.03 -15.96 -0.78
N VAL A 93 21.74 -16.08 -0.52
CA VAL A 93 20.89 -17.25 -0.85
C VAL A 93 20.12 -16.94 -2.13
N PHE A 94 20.20 -17.84 -3.10
CA PHE A 94 19.54 -17.69 -4.39
C PHE A 94 18.39 -18.69 -4.51
N ILE A 95 17.22 -18.20 -4.92
CA ILE A 95 15.99 -18.97 -5.09
C ILE A 95 15.52 -18.82 -6.54
N ASP A 96 15.13 -19.93 -7.16
CA ASP A 96 14.61 -19.95 -8.53
C ASP A 96 13.12 -20.27 -8.51
N ILE A 97 12.31 -19.34 -9.04
CA ILE A 97 10.86 -19.48 -9.20
C ILE A 97 10.42 -19.81 -10.62
N GLY A 98 11.35 -20.18 -11.50
CA GLY A 98 11.11 -20.54 -12.90
C GLY A 98 11.60 -19.51 -13.92
N SER A 99 12.14 -18.38 -13.45
CA SER A 99 12.74 -17.31 -14.26
C SER A 99 14.27 -17.22 -14.10
N GLY A 100 14.86 -18.12 -13.31
CA GLY A 100 16.28 -18.12 -12.96
C GLY A 100 16.51 -17.82 -11.47
N PRO A 101 17.71 -18.10 -10.94
CA PRO A 101 18.02 -17.84 -9.55
C PRO A 101 18.16 -16.34 -9.27
N SER A 102 17.35 -15.82 -8.35
CA SER A 102 17.40 -14.45 -7.84
C SER A 102 17.85 -14.44 -6.39
N GLU A 103 18.54 -13.38 -5.97
CA GLU A 103 19.01 -13.28 -4.59
C GLU A 103 17.83 -12.96 -3.67
N ALA A 104 17.64 -13.77 -2.63
CA ALA A 104 16.59 -13.54 -1.67
C ALA A 104 16.96 -12.45 -0.67
N HIS A 105 15.96 -11.71 -0.23
CA HIS A 105 16.08 -10.77 0.87
C HIS A 105 16.34 -11.52 2.19
N ASP A 106 17.31 -11.04 2.98
CA ASP A 106 17.45 -11.41 4.38
C ASP A 106 16.56 -10.53 5.27
N PHE A 107 15.52 -11.12 5.84
CA PHE A 107 14.63 -10.45 6.78
C PHE A 107 15.26 -10.25 8.16
N ASP A 108 16.26 -11.06 8.55
CA ASP A 108 16.99 -10.81 9.80
C ASP A 108 17.86 -9.55 9.65
N ALA A 109 17.71 -8.60 10.57
CA ALA A 109 18.55 -7.40 10.62
C ALA A 109 19.82 -7.62 11.46
N GLY A 110 19.92 -8.78 12.12
CA GLY A 110 21.03 -9.21 12.95
C GLY A 110 22.14 -9.88 12.15
N ALA A 111 22.75 -10.91 12.77
CA ALA A 111 23.85 -11.66 12.17
C ALA A 111 23.41 -13.01 11.58
N GLY A 112 22.15 -13.40 11.77
CA GLY A 112 21.56 -14.55 11.11
C GLY A 112 21.22 -14.21 9.65
N VAL A 113 20.79 -15.23 8.91
CA VAL A 113 20.19 -15.08 7.59
C VAL A 113 18.86 -15.80 7.63
N ASP A 114 17.78 -15.08 7.38
CA ASP A 114 16.43 -15.63 7.28
C ASP A 114 15.71 -15.05 6.06
N THR A 115 15.50 -15.87 5.04
CA THR A 115 14.87 -15.44 3.79
C THR A 115 13.36 -15.61 3.79
N CYS A 116 12.77 -15.98 4.93
CA CYS A 116 11.38 -16.37 5.07
C CYS A 116 10.71 -15.53 6.15
N GLN A 117 9.87 -14.58 5.77
CA GLN A 117 9.02 -13.90 6.74
C GLN A 117 7.75 -14.73 6.96
N GLN A 118 7.62 -15.40 8.11
CA GLN A 118 6.38 -16.09 8.44
C GLN A 118 5.26 -15.10 8.74
N ILE A 119 4.10 -15.39 8.16
CA ILE A 119 2.84 -14.69 8.39
C ILE A 119 1.74 -15.70 8.69
N THR A 120 0.70 -15.25 9.40
CA THR A 120 -0.51 -16.04 9.61
C THR A 120 -1.66 -15.46 8.80
N ILE A 121 -2.21 -16.26 7.90
CA ILE A 121 -3.43 -15.99 7.15
C ILE A 121 -4.52 -16.93 7.68
N PRO A 122 -5.54 -16.45 8.42
CA PRO A 122 -6.62 -17.31 8.90
C PRO A 122 -7.42 -17.94 7.76
N VAL A 123 -8.01 -19.11 7.99
CA VAL A 123 -8.86 -19.79 6.98
C VAL A 123 -10.01 -18.88 6.57
N GLY A 124 -10.25 -18.77 5.26
CA GLY A 124 -11.28 -17.90 4.67
C GLY A 124 -10.89 -16.42 4.56
N ARG A 125 -9.63 -16.07 4.82
CA ARG A 125 -9.09 -14.72 4.63
C ARG A 125 -8.27 -14.61 3.37
N THR A 126 -8.23 -13.40 2.83
CA THR A 126 -7.52 -13.06 1.61
C THR A 126 -6.28 -12.23 1.93
N LEU A 127 -5.16 -12.57 1.30
CA LEU A 127 -3.98 -11.73 1.24
C LEU A 127 -4.00 -10.98 -0.09
N ASP A 128 -3.87 -9.65 0.00
CA ASP A 128 -3.63 -8.77 -1.14
C ASP A 128 -2.41 -7.91 -0.79
N GLU A 129 -1.23 -8.30 -1.24
CA GLU A 129 0.03 -7.66 -0.85
C GLU A 129 0.51 -6.71 -1.95
N ILE A 130 0.70 -5.44 -1.60
CA ILE A 130 1.30 -4.42 -2.47
C ILE A 130 2.75 -4.26 -2.09
N PHE A 131 3.67 -4.49 -3.03
CA PHE A 131 5.10 -4.38 -2.80
C PHE A 131 5.69 -3.28 -3.69
N GLN A 132 6.43 -2.34 -3.10
CA GLN A 132 7.14 -1.29 -3.85
C GLN A 132 8.51 -1.02 -3.25
N TRP A 133 9.39 -0.43 -4.06
CA TRP A 133 10.73 -0.01 -3.63
C TRP A 133 11.08 1.39 -4.12
N ASP A 134 12.13 1.97 -3.55
CA ASP A 134 12.52 3.38 -3.68
C ASP A 134 13.17 3.73 -5.03
N GLN A 135 12.50 3.36 -6.12
CA GLN A 135 12.85 3.72 -7.48
C GLN A 135 11.81 4.66 -8.10
N PRO A 136 12.13 5.37 -9.19
CA PRO A 136 11.17 6.24 -9.86
C PRO A 136 10.06 5.46 -10.55
N PHE A 137 8.81 5.84 -10.31
CA PHE A 137 7.67 5.45 -11.15
C PHE A 137 7.78 6.11 -12.52
N PHE A 138 7.84 5.30 -13.57
CA PHE A 138 7.75 5.74 -14.96
C PHE A 138 6.44 6.49 -15.22
N SER A 139 5.32 5.99 -14.71
CA SER A 139 3.99 6.58 -14.92
C SER A 139 3.85 7.99 -14.33
N VAL A 140 4.74 8.37 -13.40
CA VAL A 140 4.78 9.69 -12.76
C VAL A 140 5.88 10.57 -13.36
N SER A 141 7.10 10.05 -13.44
CA SER A 141 8.30 10.85 -13.75
C SER A 141 8.81 10.68 -15.18
N GLY A 142 8.26 9.72 -15.93
CA GLY A 142 8.75 9.34 -17.25
C GLY A 142 10.06 8.54 -17.20
N PRO A 143 10.81 8.46 -18.31
CA PRO A 143 12.02 7.65 -18.38
C PRO A 143 13.12 8.16 -17.40
N PRO A 144 13.92 7.25 -16.82
CA PRO A 144 14.02 5.83 -17.18
C PRO A 144 13.06 4.90 -16.43
N GLY A 145 12.27 5.35 -15.46
CA GLY A 145 11.52 4.44 -14.56
C GLY A 145 12.43 3.70 -13.58
N SER A 146 11.99 2.54 -13.08
CA SER A 146 12.79 1.71 -12.17
C SER A 146 14.03 1.14 -12.87
N ALA A 147 15.18 1.20 -12.20
CA ALA A 147 16.41 0.56 -12.67
C ALA A 147 16.54 -0.90 -12.23
N SER A 148 15.69 -1.35 -11.31
CA SER A 148 15.74 -2.68 -10.71
C SER A 148 14.43 -3.45 -10.89
N ASP A 149 14.54 -4.76 -10.73
CA ASP A 149 13.47 -5.74 -10.85
C ASP A 149 13.43 -6.54 -9.55
N MET A 150 12.31 -6.45 -8.84
CA MET A 150 12.13 -7.09 -7.53
C MET A 150 10.86 -7.91 -7.56
N ASP A 151 10.93 -9.14 -7.06
CA ASP A 151 9.78 -10.03 -7.00
C ASP A 151 9.35 -10.23 -5.55
N ILE A 152 8.07 -10.52 -5.33
CA ILE A 152 7.53 -10.95 -4.05
C ILE A 152 6.73 -12.25 -4.23
N ILE A 153 6.92 -13.19 -3.31
CA ILE A 153 6.34 -14.53 -3.40
C ILE A 153 5.67 -14.87 -2.08
N LEU A 154 4.43 -15.30 -2.18
CA LEU A 154 3.74 -16.03 -1.13
C LEU A 154 4.04 -17.52 -1.25
N THR A 155 4.42 -18.13 -0.14
CA THR A 155 4.75 -19.54 -0.03
C THR A 155 3.97 -20.25 1.07
N ASN A 156 4.05 -21.57 1.09
CA ASN A 156 3.63 -22.33 2.28
C ASN A 156 4.46 -21.95 3.52
N GLY A 157 4.00 -22.29 4.73
CA GLY A 157 4.72 -21.93 5.97
C GLY A 157 6.13 -22.52 6.15
N ALA A 158 6.56 -23.42 5.25
CA ALA A 158 7.92 -23.95 5.20
C ALA A 158 8.82 -23.24 4.17
N CYS A 159 8.32 -22.19 3.50
CA CYS A 159 9.03 -21.38 2.52
C CYS A 159 9.70 -22.19 1.40
N ASN A 160 9.02 -23.23 0.91
CA ASN A 160 9.57 -24.11 -0.12
C ASN A 160 8.62 -24.39 -1.29
N THR A 161 7.40 -23.85 -1.24
CA THR A 161 6.39 -24.00 -2.30
C THR A 161 5.78 -22.64 -2.59
N ASN A 162 5.96 -22.13 -3.81
CA ASN A 162 5.28 -20.93 -4.30
C ASN A 162 3.76 -21.21 -4.42
N LEU A 163 2.96 -20.30 -3.86
CA LEU A 163 1.49 -20.33 -3.91
C LEU A 163 0.91 -19.18 -4.72
N ALA A 164 1.56 -18.02 -4.72
CA ALA A 164 1.24 -16.84 -5.51
C ALA A 164 2.48 -15.92 -5.56
N ASP A 165 2.61 -15.11 -6.59
CA ASP A 165 3.74 -14.20 -6.78
C ASP A 165 3.34 -12.93 -7.53
N GLY A 166 4.13 -11.89 -7.31
CA GLY A 166 4.27 -10.73 -8.18
C GLY A 166 5.71 -10.72 -8.67
N ALA A 167 5.89 -10.89 -9.98
CA ALA A 167 7.19 -11.03 -10.63
C ALA A 167 7.16 -10.41 -12.04
N THR A 168 6.56 -9.22 -12.17
CA THR A 168 6.58 -8.46 -13.41
C THR A 168 7.98 -7.90 -13.64
N ASN A 169 8.45 -7.82 -14.89
CA ASN A 169 9.69 -7.10 -15.15
C ASN A 169 9.47 -5.58 -15.02
N ASN A 170 10.01 -4.98 -13.96
CA ASN A 170 9.84 -3.55 -13.67
C ASN A 170 10.97 -2.67 -14.22
N VAL A 171 12.02 -3.23 -14.83
CA VAL A 171 13.09 -2.42 -15.42
C VAL A 171 12.52 -1.54 -16.53
N GLY A 172 12.61 -0.23 -16.35
CA GLY A 172 12.00 0.75 -17.26
C GLY A 172 10.57 1.17 -16.91
N GLY A 173 9.94 0.48 -15.95
CA GLY A 173 8.54 0.65 -15.56
C GLY A 173 8.36 1.23 -14.16
N ASP A 174 7.23 0.92 -13.55
CA ASP A 174 6.93 1.31 -12.17
C ASP A 174 7.44 0.22 -11.19
N PRO A 175 8.08 0.60 -10.07
CA PRO A 175 8.60 -0.31 -9.06
C PRO A 175 7.49 -0.82 -8.14
N VAL A 176 6.59 -1.62 -8.71
CA VAL A 176 5.44 -2.19 -8.00
C VAL A 176 5.19 -3.62 -8.43
N GLU A 177 5.07 -4.49 -7.43
CA GLU A 177 4.51 -5.81 -7.56
C GLU A 177 3.23 -5.93 -6.74
N VAL A 178 2.34 -6.78 -7.21
CA VAL A 178 1.03 -6.96 -6.59
C VAL A 178 0.69 -8.44 -6.56
N VAL A 179 0.52 -8.99 -5.36
CA VAL A 179 -0.06 -10.31 -5.15
C VAL A 179 -1.51 -10.11 -4.76
N LEU A 180 -2.45 -10.43 -5.67
CA LEU A 180 -3.88 -10.29 -5.40
C LEU A 180 -4.59 -11.64 -5.28
N ASP A 181 -5.68 -11.62 -4.52
CA ASP A 181 -6.73 -12.62 -4.43
C ASP A 181 -6.28 -14.00 -3.90
N PHE A 182 -5.19 -14.06 -3.13
CA PHE A 182 -4.84 -15.32 -2.45
C PHE A 182 -5.80 -15.56 -1.28
N THR A 183 -6.66 -16.58 -1.39
CA THR A 183 -7.57 -16.99 -0.31
C THR A 183 -7.06 -18.25 0.40
N ASN A 184 -6.88 -18.20 1.72
CA ASN A 184 -6.54 -19.41 2.47
C ASN A 184 -7.74 -20.36 2.59
N ALA A 185 -7.69 -21.48 1.85
CA ALA A 185 -8.70 -22.54 1.90
C ALA A 185 -8.52 -23.56 3.07
N GLY A 186 -7.43 -23.46 3.84
CA GLY A 186 -7.13 -24.31 5.00
C GLY A 186 -6.49 -25.67 4.65
N PRO A 187 -6.16 -26.49 5.67
CA PRO A 187 -6.35 -26.24 7.11
C PRO A 187 -5.21 -25.43 7.76
N GLY A 188 -4.06 -25.29 7.10
CA GLY A 188 -2.92 -24.54 7.62
C GLY A 188 -3.19 -23.03 7.60
N THR A 189 -2.58 -22.31 8.55
CA THR A 189 -2.69 -20.85 8.63
C THR A 189 -1.35 -20.14 8.53
N THR A 190 -0.23 -20.88 8.61
CA THR A 190 1.11 -20.31 8.49
C THR A 190 1.57 -20.34 7.03
N PHE A 191 2.00 -19.18 6.57
CA PHE A 191 2.54 -18.93 5.24
C PHE A 191 3.86 -18.19 5.35
N GLY A 192 4.57 -18.06 4.24
CA GLY A 192 5.84 -17.34 4.20
C GLY A 192 5.89 -16.34 3.06
N ILE A 193 6.45 -15.16 3.31
CA ILE A 193 6.79 -14.19 2.29
C ILE A 193 8.29 -14.29 1.99
N ILE A 194 8.62 -14.29 0.70
CA ILE A 194 9.99 -14.18 0.19
C ILE A 194 10.03 -12.98 -0.76
N ILE A 195 11.06 -12.15 -0.65
CA ILE A 195 11.34 -11.05 -1.59
C ILE A 195 12.61 -11.41 -2.36
N LEU A 196 12.60 -11.28 -3.67
CA LEU A 196 13.74 -11.58 -4.53
C LEU A 196 14.21 -10.33 -5.27
N HIS A 197 15.53 -10.21 -5.44
CA HIS A 197 16.17 -9.26 -6.33
C HIS A 197 16.53 -9.96 -7.64
N PHE A 198 15.79 -9.66 -8.70
CA PHE A 198 15.95 -10.30 -10.01
C PHE A 198 16.99 -9.58 -10.87
N ALA A 199 16.96 -8.24 -10.90
CA ALA A 199 17.89 -7.46 -11.72
C ALA A 199 18.12 -6.04 -11.21
N GLY A 200 19.21 -5.42 -11.70
CA GLY A 200 19.52 -4.01 -11.47
C GLY A 200 20.21 -3.74 -10.12
N PRO A 201 20.25 -2.48 -9.66
CA PRO A 201 20.80 -2.12 -8.36
C PRO A 201 19.88 -2.57 -7.22
N ASN A 202 20.44 -2.78 -6.02
CA ASN A 202 19.62 -3.03 -4.83
C ASN A 202 18.89 -1.75 -4.43
N PRO A 203 17.57 -1.82 -4.11
CA PRO A 203 16.86 -0.68 -3.58
C PRO A 203 17.35 -0.30 -2.17
N GLY A 204 17.30 0.99 -1.85
CA GLY A 204 17.67 1.53 -0.55
C GLY A 204 16.57 1.33 0.49
N LEU A 205 15.31 1.32 0.07
CA LEU A 205 14.13 0.98 0.85
C LEU A 205 13.13 0.23 -0.02
N MET A 206 12.44 -0.72 0.60
CA MET A 206 11.33 -1.44 0.02
C MET A 206 10.27 -1.69 1.08
N LYS A 207 9.02 -1.72 0.67
CA LYS A 207 7.87 -1.81 1.56
C LYS A 207 6.79 -2.70 0.98
N THR A 208 6.21 -3.53 1.84
CA THR A 208 4.99 -4.27 1.55
C THR A 208 3.84 -3.70 2.39
N VAL A 209 2.63 -3.72 1.85
CA VAL A 209 1.38 -3.41 2.57
C VAL A 209 0.32 -4.43 2.18
N ASN A 210 -0.24 -5.14 3.16
CA ASN A 210 -1.40 -5.98 2.93
C ASN A 210 -2.68 -5.14 2.96
N VAL A 211 -3.35 -5.04 1.81
CA VAL A 211 -4.64 -4.37 1.61
C VAL A 211 -5.81 -5.35 1.58
N GLY A 212 -5.53 -6.63 1.86
CA GLY A 212 -6.52 -7.70 1.89
C GLY A 212 -7.29 -7.73 3.21
N SER A 213 -7.48 -8.92 3.77
CA SER A 213 -8.17 -9.07 5.05
C SER A 213 -7.36 -8.52 6.22
N GLY A 214 -7.93 -7.60 7.00
CA GLY A 214 -7.32 -6.99 8.20
C GLY A 214 -7.04 -7.91 9.39
N SER A 215 -7.10 -9.23 9.23
CA SER A 215 -6.83 -10.23 10.30
C SER A 215 -5.58 -11.06 10.06
N ILE A 216 -4.72 -10.64 9.12
CA ILE A 216 -3.42 -11.26 8.84
C ILE A 216 -2.39 -10.70 9.82
N THR A 217 -1.53 -11.57 10.37
CA THR A 217 -0.43 -11.16 11.27
C THR A 217 0.93 -11.41 10.64
N ILE A 218 1.85 -10.47 10.84
CA ILE A 218 3.27 -10.65 10.54
C ILE A 218 3.91 -11.29 11.78
N ASP A 219 4.24 -12.57 11.71
CA ASP A 219 4.68 -13.34 12.87
C ASP A 219 6.18 -13.19 13.14
N GLN A 220 6.95 -12.83 12.10
CA GLN A 220 8.38 -12.60 12.16
C GLN A 220 8.78 -11.29 11.46
N PHE A 221 9.82 -10.64 11.99
CA PHE A 221 10.42 -9.44 11.38
C PHE A 221 9.42 -8.28 11.18
N ASP A 222 8.40 -8.18 12.03
CA ASP A 222 7.48 -7.05 12.02
C ASP A 222 8.23 -5.74 12.33
N THR A 223 8.20 -4.83 11.36
CA THR A 223 8.87 -3.52 11.44
C THR A 223 8.02 -2.47 12.15
N ASN A 224 6.76 -2.80 12.46
CA ASN A 224 5.77 -1.88 13.02
C ASN A 224 5.64 -0.60 12.18
N THR A 225 5.88 -0.66 10.87
CA THR A 225 5.77 0.50 9.97
C THR A 225 4.30 0.85 9.73
N GLY A 226 4.04 2.12 9.39
CA GLY A 226 2.69 2.56 9.03
C GLY A 226 2.29 2.06 7.65
N ALA A 227 1.00 1.80 7.45
CA ALA A 227 0.44 1.29 6.21
C ALA A 227 -0.39 2.33 5.42
N SER A 228 -0.16 3.63 5.64
CA SER A 228 -0.80 4.72 4.88
C SER A 228 0.16 5.26 3.82
N TRP A 229 -0.31 5.48 2.58
CA TRP A 229 0.51 5.94 1.46
C TRP A 229 -0.29 6.75 0.43
N GLY A 230 0.38 7.17 -0.65
CA GLY A 230 -0.24 7.84 -1.77
C GLY A 230 -0.82 9.20 -1.39
N HIS A 231 -1.94 9.57 -2.00
CA HIS A 231 -2.55 10.88 -1.81
C HIS A 231 -3.09 11.14 -0.39
N SER A 232 -3.35 10.09 0.40
CA SER A 232 -3.70 10.22 1.83
C SER A 232 -2.53 10.75 2.68
N ALA A 233 -1.29 10.51 2.23
CA ALA A 233 -0.05 10.98 2.83
C ALA A 233 0.53 12.24 2.15
N ALA A 234 -0.17 12.82 1.17
CA ALA A 234 0.27 14.02 0.48
C ALA A 234 0.45 15.21 1.44
N LEU A 235 1.49 16.02 1.24
CA LEU A 235 1.81 17.16 2.11
C LEU A 235 0.64 18.15 2.28
N GLY A 236 -0.15 18.34 1.22
CA GLY A 236 -1.31 19.24 1.21
C GLY A 236 -2.61 18.59 1.67
N GLY A 237 -2.62 17.27 1.83
CA GLY A 237 -3.76 16.47 2.26
C GLY A 237 -3.82 16.25 3.76
N LEU A 238 -4.94 15.69 4.20
CA LEU A 238 -5.17 15.27 5.58
C LEU A 238 -5.64 13.81 5.55
N GLY A 239 -4.74 12.87 5.84
CA GLY A 239 -5.08 11.47 6.04
C GLY A 239 -5.87 11.29 7.35
N VAL A 240 -7.03 10.63 7.25
CA VAL A 240 -7.97 10.46 8.37
C VAL A 240 -8.12 8.97 8.70
N GLY A 241 -7.72 8.58 9.91
CA GLY A 241 -8.00 7.25 10.45
C GLY A 241 -9.47 7.11 10.83
N ALA A 242 -10.06 5.95 10.55
CA ALA A 242 -11.42 5.64 10.94
C ALA A 242 -11.45 5.06 12.36
N ALA A 243 -12.58 5.26 13.03
CA ALA A 243 -12.94 4.52 14.23
C ALA A 243 -14.39 4.09 14.06
N ARG A 244 -14.66 2.81 14.31
CA ARG A 244 -16.04 2.32 14.30
C ARG A 244 -16.88 3.15 15.27
N TYR A 245 -18.08 3.56 14.85
CA TYR A 245 -18.97 4.42 15.65
C TYR A 245 -19.17 3.95 17.09
N GLN A 246 -19.28 2.63 17.31
CA GLN A 246 -19.45 2.02 18.65
C GLN A 246 -18.19 2.08 19.52
N ASP A 247 -17.03 2.33 18.92
CA ASP A 247 -15.73 2.40 19.56
C ASP A 247 -15.24 3.87 19.68
N THR A 248 -16.19 4.80 19.79
CA THR A 248 -15.93 6.24 19.97
C THR A 248 -16.36 6.75 21.36
N PRO A 249 -15.95 7.97 21.79
CA PRO A 249 -16.26 8.49 23.12
C PRO A 249 -17.75 8.59 23.44
N ALA A 250 -18.62 8.78 22.44
CA ALA A 250 -20.08 8.79 22.62
C ALA A 250 -20.62 7.43 23.10
N PHE A 251 -19.84 6.36 22.92
CA PHE A 251 -20.16 4.97 23.29
C PHE A 251 -19.27 4.43 24.41
N GLY A 252 -18.49 5.30 25.07
CA GLY A 252 -17.70 4.94 26.25
C GLY A 252 -16.25 4.53 25.96
N VAL A 253 -15.76 4.68 24.73
CA VAL A 253 -14.38 4.40 24.34
C VAL A 253 -13.60 5.71 24.15
N ASN A 254 -12.66 6.02 25.05
CA ASN A 254 -11.88 7.26 25.01
C ASN A 254 -10.39 7.00 25.33
N PRO A 255 -9.45 7.27 24.41
CA PRO A 255 -9.66 7.79 23.04
C PRO A 255 -10.43 6.80 22.15
N PRO A 256 -11.00 7.24 21.01
CA PRO A 256 -11.59 6.32 20.04
C PRO A 256 -10.58 5.23 19.63
N LEU A 257 -11.06 4.00 19.42
CA LEU A 257 -10.24 2.91 18.89
C LEU A 257 -10.14 3.05 17.38
N ILE A 258 -8.94 3.32 16.89
CA ILE A 258 -8.65 3.45 15.45
C ILE A 258 -8.67 2.06 14.82
N GLU A 259 -9.27 1.96 13.63
CA GLU A 259 -9.30 0.76 12.79
C GLU A 259 -7.93 0.43 12.18
#